data_AF-A0A3A8Y8S8-F1
#
_entry.id   AF-A0A3A8Y8S8-F1
#
_cell.length_a   1.000
_cell.length_b   1.000
_cell.length_c   1.000
_cell.angle_alpha   90.00
_cell.angle_beta   90.00
_cell.angle_gamma   90.00
#
_symmetry.space_group_name_H-M   'P 1'
#
loop_
_entity.id
_entity.type
_entity.pdbx_description
1 polymer ?
#
loop_
_entity_poly.entity_id
_entity_poly.type
_entity_poly.pdbx_seq_one_letter_code
_entity_poly.pdbx_strand_id
1 'polypeptide(L)'
;MAREIEFIHNLRGKGRPQILLIGNGVERAYGSAGWDELMDLIGVRKFSEETRIEINKLPFPVKYELLATPENAPASFSQDDLHEEEKRMAKAMRTLLPSRNTRERDKNENYNELFKWLPDLGVDHIFTTNYSYCPEEGYYPHKEFEKNSVRKKFRFNLNPQKDKKGRPRLEGRFRLHSGYIGVNNENTKKVGIWHIHGECDAPTSVILGHDKYGRLLKRIISVCDNEIQYKKIIGKHNTYKFRSWPELFLFGDIYVVGFGFAECEFDLWWLLRRKQREIYADGKVYFYEHDIRDVPSAKQMLLTAHGVEIKYNEFSGKDDKFSEFYKQAFEDIQKMTAVNSK
;
A
#
# COMPACT_ATOMS: atom_id res chain seq x y z
N MET A 1 13.31 -4.64 -25.20
CA MET A 1 14.12 -3.66 -24.44
C MET A 1 13.21 -2.95 -23.45
N ALA A 2 13.32 -3.25 -22.16
CA ALA A 2 12.61 -2.46 -21.15
C ALA A 2 13.27 -1.08 -21.12
N ARG A 3 12.58 -0.04 -21.59
CA ARG A 3 13.07 1.34 -21.46
C ARG A 3 13.37 1.58 -19.98
N GLU A 4 14.55 2.12 -19.69
CA GLU A 4 14.94 2.48 -18.33
C GLU A 4 13.88 3.43 -17.76
N ILE A 5 13.22 3.02 -16.67
CA ILE A 5 12.18 3.80 -16.01
C ILE A 5 12.85 4.65 -14.95
N GLU A 6 12.48 5.93 -14.92
CA GLU A 6 12.95 6.87 -13.93
C GLU A 6 11.76 7.70 -13.45
N PHE A 7 11.71 7.94 -12.14
CA PHE A 7 10.75 8.84 -11.51
C PHE A 7 11.52 10.05 -11.01
N ILE A 8 11.40 11.17 -11.73
CA ILE A 8 12.09 12.41 -11.42
C ILE A 8 11.03 13.43 -11.02
N HIS A 9 11.12 13.90 -9.79
CA HIS A 9 10.19 14.89 -9.24
C HIS A 9 10.95 15.95 -8.46
N ASN A 10 10.29 17.07 -8.19
CA ASN A 10 10.80 18.06 -7.26
C ASN A 10 10.74 17.53 -5.82
N LEU A 11 11.71 17.91 -4.99
CA LEU A 11 11.68 17.63 -3.55
C LEU A 11 10.71 18.55 -2.81
N ARG A 12 10.55 19.79 -3.31
CA ARG A 12 9.68 20.82 -2.73
C ARG A 12 8.93 21.62 -3.79
N GLY A 13 7.86 22.29 -3.36
CA GLY A 13 7.06 23.14 -4.25
C GLY A 13 6.27 22.33 -5.28
N LYS A 14 5.80 22.98 -6.34
CA LYS A 14 5.05 22.28 -7.39
C LYS A 14 5.92 21.28 -8.15
N GLY A 15 5.32 20.24 -8.72
CA GLY A 15 6.04 19.16 -9.41
C GLY A 15 6.67 18.11 -8.48
N ARG A 16 6.34 18.13 -7.18
CA ARG A 16 6.65 17.04 -6.26
C ARG A 16 5.75 15.83 -6.52
N PRO A 17 6.12 14.61 -6.08
CA PRO A 17 5.31 13.42 -6.33
C PRO A 17 3.88 13.57 -5.80
N GLN A 18 2.89 13.26 -6.62
CA GLN A 18 1.49 13.16 -6.22
C GLN A 18 1.11 11.68 -6.06
N ILE A 19 0.70 11.27 -4.86
CA ILE A 19 0.63 9.85 -4.48
C ILE A 19 -0.74 9.52 -3.92
N LEU A 20 -1.44 8.56 -4.55
CA LEU A 20 -2.63 7.96 -3.96
C LEU A 20 -2.24 6.74 -3.12
N LEU A 21 -2.64 6.67 -1.86
CA LEU A 21 -2.53 5.48 -1.01
C LEU A 21 -3.92 4.85 -0.86
N ILE A 22 -4.09 3.66 -1.43
CA ILE A 22 -5.34 2.89 -1.42
C ILE A 22 -5.25 1.76 -0.39
N GLY A 23 -6.18 1.74 0.55
CA GLY A 23 -6.39 0.61 1.47
C GLY A 23 -7.57 -0.28 1.09
N ASN A 24 -7.80 -1.32 1.90
CA ASN A 24 -8.77 -2.37 1.59
C ASN A 24 -10.22 -1.88 1.61
N GLY A 25 -10.51 -0.76 2.28
CA GLY A 25 -11.85 -0.15 2.30
C GLY A 25 -12.39 0.14 0.89
N VAL A 26 -11.51 0.53 -0.04
CA VAL A 26 -11.90 0.76 -1.44
C VAL A 26 -12.37 -0.53 -2.10
N GLU A 27 -11.65 -1.64 -1.92
CA GLU A 27 -12.05 -2.94 -2.50
C GLU A 27 -13.28 -3.52 -1.80
N ARG A 28 -13.41 -3.32 -0.47
CA ARG A 28 -14.55 -3.79 0.32
C ARG A 28 -15.86 -3.14 -0.07
N ALA A 29 -15.84 -1.88 -0.50
CA ALA A 29 -17.02 -1.21 -1.04
C ALA A 29 -17.60 -1.91 -2.28
N TYR A 30 -16.83 -2.80 -2.92
CA TYR A 30 -17.24 -3.62 -4.06
C TYR A 30 -17.21 -5.12 -3.75
N GLY A 31 -17.28 -5.50 -2.46
CA GLY A 31 -17.49 -6.88 -2.02
C GLY A 31 -16.22 -7.73 -1.85
N SER A 32 -15.04 -7.12 -1.73
CA SER A 32 -13.82 -7.88 -1.40
C SER A 32 -13.83 -8.41 0.04
N ALA A 33 -13.06 -9.48 0.25
CA ALA A 33 -12.90 -10.12 1.56
C ALA A 33 -12.32 -9.17 2.62
N GLY A 34 -12.77 -9.38 3.86
CA GLY A 34 -12.23 -8.72 5.05
C GLY A 34 -10.98 -9.40 5.61
N TRP A 35 -10.33 -8.73 6.56
CA TRP A 35 -9.17 -9.27 7.27
C TRP A 35 -9.49 -10.46 8.17
N ASP A 36 -10.69 -10.50 8.75
CA ASP A 36 -11.09 -11.63 9.61
C ASP A 36 -11.23 -12.93 8.82
N GLU A 37 -11.68 -12.87 7.56
CA GLU A 37 -11.71 -14.03 6.66
C GLU A 37 -10.30 -14.56 6.37
N LEU A 38 -9.30 -13.67 6.25
CA LEU A 38 -7.91 -14.10 6.14
C LEU A 38 -7.43 -14.81 7.38
N MET A 39 -7.71 -14.24 8.56
CA MET A 39 -7.30 -14.80 9.84
C MET A 39 -7.89 -16.20 10.07
N ASP A 40 -9.15 -16.42 9.69
CA ASP A 40 -9.80 -17.73 9.80
C ASP A 40 -9.16 -18.79 8.88
N LEU A 41 -8.67 -18.40 7.70
CA LEU A 41 -8.03 -19.34 6.76
C LEU A 41 -6.59 -19.70 7.11
N ILE A 42 -5.84 -18.78 7.72
CA ILE A 42 -4.44 -19.03 8.13
C ILE A 42 -4.33 -19.67 9.51
N GLY A 43 -5.39 -19.56 10.32
CA GLY A 43 -5.42 -20.03 11.69
C GLY A 43 -5.15 -21.53 11.78
N VAL A 44 -4.14 -21.91 12.57
CA VAL A 44 -3.80 -23.32 12.83
C VAL A 44 -4.26 -23.78 14.21
N ARG A 45 -4.81 -22.87 15.01
CA ARG A 45 -5.32 -23.15 16.36
C ARG A 45 -6.84 -22.98 16.40
N LYS A 46 -7.46 -23.79 17.26
CA LYS A 46 -8.87 -23.62 17.64
C LYS A 46 -8.92 -23.03 19.04
N PHE A 47 -9.78 -22.05 19.22
CA PHE A 47 -10.00 -21.37 20.50
C PHE A 47 -11.47 -21.45 20.86
N SER A 48 -11.79 -21.48 22.15
CA SER A 48 -13.17 -21.33 22.63
C SER A 48 -13.71 -19.94 22.28
N GLU A 49 -15.03 -19.78 22.33
CA GLU A 49 -15.66 -18.50 22.01
C GLU A 49 -15.26 -17.40 23.01
N GLU A 50 -15.16 -17.73 24.30
CA GLU A 50 -14.69 -16.80 25.33
C GLU A 50 -13.25 -16.37 25.07
N THR A 51 -12.40 -17.29 24.64
CA THR A 51 -11.01 -16.98 24.30
C THR A 51 -10.93 -16.11 23.05
N ARG A 52 -11.80 -16.34 22.04
CA ARG A 52 -11.86 -15.51 20.83
C ARG A 52 -12.21 -14.04 21.15
N ILE A 53 -13.01 -13.77 22.18
CA ILE A 53 -13.30 -12.40 22.63
C ILE A 53 -12.03 -11.67 23.06
N GLU A 54 -11.17 -12.32 23.84
CA GLU A 54 -9.88 -11.72 24.25
C GLU A 54 -8.92 -11.56 23.07
N ILE A 55 -8.86 -12.55 22.17
CA ILE A 55 -8.02 -12.49 20.96
C ILE A 55 -8.42 -11.32 20.05
N ASN A 56 -9.72 -11.03 19.94
CA ASN A 56 -10.22 -9.93 19.12
C ASN A 56 -9.84 -8.53 19.65
N LYS A 57 -9.37 -8.42 20.89
CA LYS A 57 -8.81 -7.17 21.43
C LYS A 57 -7.35 -6.94 20.99
N LEU A 58 -6.68 -7.97 20.48
CA LEU A 58 -5.28 -7.87 20.08
C LEU A 58 -5.14 -7.10 18.76
N PRO A 59 -4.11 -6.23 18.66
CA PRO A 59 -3.72 -5.67 17.38
C PRO A 59 -3.46 -6.75 16.34
N PHE A 60 -3.78 -6.44 15.09
CA PHE A 60 -3.83 -7.41 14.01
C PHE A 60 -2.52 -8.21 13.79
N PRO A 61 -1.30 -7.63 13.84
CA PRO A 61 -0.06 -8.40 13.74
C PRO A 61 0.15 -9.38 14.89
N VAL A 62 -0.30 -9.02 16.11
CA VAL A 62 -0.23 -9.90 17.28
C VAL A 62 -1.23 -11.04 17.14
N LYS A 63 -2.45 -10.72 16.69
CA LYS A 63 -3.51 -11.70 16.41
C LYS A 63 -3.02 -12.70 15.36
N TYR A 64 -2.39 -12.23 14.28
CA TYR A 64 -1.76 -13.09 13.27
C TYR A 64 -0.77 -14.07 13.91
N GLU A 65 0.18 -13.59 14.72
CA GLU A 65 1.20 -14.45 15.35
C GLU A 65 0.57 -15.53 16.22
N LEU A 66 -0.45 -15.18 17.01
CA LEU A 66 -1.13 -16.13 17.86
C LEU A 66 -1.90 -17.20 17.06
N LEU A 67 -2.59 -16.79 15.99
CA LEU A 67 -3.42 -17.67 15.18
C LEU A 67 -2.59 -18.55 14.22
N ALA A 68 -1.49 -18.03 13.69
CA ALA A 68 -0.65 -18.72 12.71
C ALA A 68 0.40 -19.65 13.35
N THR A 69 0.60 -19.54 14.67
CA THR A 69 1.56 -20.35 15.45
C THR A 69 0.87 -21.60 16.02
N PRO A 70 1.44 -22.81 15.87
CA PRO A 70 0.89 -24.03 16.48
C PRO A 70 0.87 -23.98 18.02
N GLU A 71 0.00 -24.77 18.64
CA GLU A 71 -0.15 -24.80 20.11
C GLU A 71 1.14 -25.21 20.85
N ASN A 72 1.89 -26.16 20.29
CA ASN A 72 3.19 -26.61 20.81
C ASN A 72 4.33 -25.96 20.01
N ALA A 73 4.34 -24.63 19.94
CA ALA A 73 5.36 -23.89 19.21
C ALA A 73 6.77 -24.20 19.76
N PRO A 74 7.74 -24.55 18.91
CA PRO A 74 9.11 -24.74 19.35
C PRO A 74 9.72 -23.40 19.81
N ALA A 75 10.73 -23.46 20.68
CA ALA A 75 11.47 -22.27 21.10
C ALA A 75 12.20 -21.57 19.93
N SER A 76 12.43 -22.28 18.83
CA SER A 76 13.01 -21.75 17.60
C SER A 76 12.36 -22.40 16.39
N PHE A 77 11.95 -21.60 15.40
CA PHE A 77 11.49 -22.10 14.12
C PHE A 77 12.66 -22.53 13.22
N SER A 78 12.49 -23.70 12.61
CA SER A 78 13.33 -24.19 11.52
C SER A 78 13.00 -23.46 10.21
N GLN A 79 13.82 -23.66 9.18
CA GLN A 79 13.49 -23.15 7.83
C GLN A 79 12.20 -23.78 7.29
N ASP A 80 11.92 -25.04 7.64
CA ASP A 80 10.72 -25.74 7.18
C ASP A 80 9.47 -25.15 7.82
N ASP A 81 9.52 -24.78 9.10
CA ASP A 81 8.41 -24.12 9.79
C ASP A 81 8.03 -22.79 9.12
N LEU A 82 9.05 -21.97 8.82
CA LEU A 82 8.88 -20.70 8.11
C LEU A 82 8.31 -20.92 6.70
N HIS A 83 8.76 -21.98 6.01
CA HIS A 83 8.28 -22.31 4.67
C HIS A 83 6.82 -22.78 4.69
N GLU A 84 6.41 -23.56 5.68
CA GLU A 84 5.02 -23.99 5.86
C GLU A 84 4.11 -22.82 6.21
N GLU A 85 4.56 -21.86 7.02
CA GLU A 85 3.83 -20.61 7.25
C GLU A 85 3.62 -19.83 5.94
N GLU A 86 4.68 -19.64 5.14
CA GLU A 86 4.60 -18.99 3.82
C GLU A 86 3.65 -19.73 2.86
N LYS A 87 3.62 -21.08 2.89
CA LYS A 87 2.67 -21.88 2.10
C LYS A 87 1.23 -21.69 2.54
N ARG A 88 0.96 -21.67 3.86
CA ARG A 88 -0.39 -21.42 4.39
C ARG A 88 -0.89 -20.05 3.96
N MET A 89 -0.04 -19.03 4.07
CA MET A 89 -0.31 -17.68 3.58
C MET A 89 -0.65 -17.69 2.08
N ALA A 90 0.17 -18.35 1.27
CA ALA A 90 -0.05 -18.47 -0.17
C ALA A 90 -1.37 -19.17 -0.53
N LYS A 91 -1.80 -20.14 0.28
CA LYS A 91 -3.07 -20.85 0.10
C LYS A 91 -4.24 -19.94 0.47
N ALA A 92 -4.19 -19.28 1.62
CA ALA A 92 -5.23 -18.37 2.08
C ALA A 92 -5.45 -17.21 1.10
N MET A 93 -4.36 -16.59 0.61
CA MET A 93 -4.44 -15.52 -0.39
C MET A 93 -5.13 -15.97 -1.68
N ARG A 94 -4.83 -17.18 -2.17
CA ARG A 94 -5.50 -17.74 -3.37
C ARG A 94 -6.99 -18.01 -3.16
N THR A 95 -7.42 -18.26 -1.93
CA THR A 95 -8.82 -18.46 -1.59
C THR A 95 -9.58 -17.14 -1.50
N LEU A 96 -9.00 -16.12 -0.86
CA LEU A 96 -9.68 -14.84 -0.56
C LEU A 96 -9.64 -13.83 -1.69
N LEU A 97 -8.63 -13.93 -2.54
CA LEU A 97 -8.44 -13.04 -3.67
C LEU A 97 -8.74 -13.88 -4.90
N PRO A 98 -10.04 -14.17 -5.17
CA PRO A 98 -10.42 -15.00 -6.30
C PRO A 98 -9.79 -14.40 -7.56
N SER A 99 -9.37 -15.27 -8.48
CA SER A 99 -8.86 -14.84 -9.78
C SER A 99 -9.86 -13.93 -10.49
N ARG A 100 -9.39 -13.05 -11.38
CA ARG A 100 -10.26 -12.23 -12.23
C ARG A 100 -11.41 -13.03 -12.88
N ASN A 101 -11.13 -14.24 -13.39
CA ASN A 101 -12.13 -15.11 -14.00
C ASN A 101 -13.27 -15.53 -13.05
N THR A 102 -12.98 -15.68 -11.76
CA THR A 102 -14.00 -15.97 -10.72
C THR A 102 -14.77 -14.70 -10.37
N ARG A 103 -14.11 -13.53 -10.34
CA ARG A 103 -14.77 -12.23 -10.09
C ARG A 103 -15.71 -11.81 -11.22
N GLU A 104 -15.39 -12.14 -12.47
CA GLU A 104 -16.22 -11.85 -13.65
C GLU A 104 -17.40 -12.82 -13.85
N ARG A 105 -17.29 -14.08 -13.37
CA ARG A 105 -18.32 -15.12 -13.58
C ARG A 105 -19.52 -15.03 -12.63
N ASP A 106 -19.35 -14.49 -11.43
CA ASP A 106 -20.40 -14.45 -10.41
C ASP A 106 -21.44 -13.32 -10.61
N LYS A 107 -21.37 -12.58 -11.73
CA LYS A 107 -22.32 -11.53 -12.17
C LYS A 107 -22.68 -10.48 -11.11
N ASN A 108 -22.03 -9.33 -11.21
CA ASN A 108 -22.72 -8.06 -11.46
C ASN A 108 -21.71 -7.06 -12.04
N GLU A 109 -22.19 -6.10 -12.82
CA GLU A 109 -21.46 -5.04 -13.53
C GLU A 109 -20.69 -4.06 -12.63
N ASN A 110 -20.25 -4.50 -11.45
CA ASN A 110 -19.79 -3.69 -10.33
C ASN A 110 -18.32 -3.96 -9.98
N TYR A 111 -17.54 -4.48 -10.93
CA TYR A 111 -16.13 -4.76 -10.70
C TYR A 111 -15.35 -3.44 -10.66
N ASN A 112 -15.20 -2.94 -9.42
CA ASN A 112 -14.25 -1.91 -9.02
C ASN A 112 -14.26 -0.68 -9.95
N GLU A 113 -15.45 -0.14 -10.24
CA GLU A 113 -15.64 1.04 -11.09
C GLU A 113 -14.72 2.20 -10.70
N LEU A 114 -14.42 2.34 -9.40
CA LEU A 114 -13.49 3.36 -8.92
C LEU A 114 -12.06 3.17 -9.44
N PHE A 115 -11.58 1.94 -9.60
CA PHE A 115 -10.23 1.67 -10.12
C PHE A 115 -10.11 2.06 -11.60
N LYS A 116 -11.21 2.13 -12.35
CA LYS A 116 -11.22 2.64 -13.73
C LYS A 116 -10.90 4.13 -13.83
N TRP A 117 -10.97 4.86 -12.71
CA TRP A 117 -10.63 6.29 -12.66
C TRP A 117 -9.12 6.52 -12.46
N LEU A 118 -8.36 5.50 -12.04
CA LEU A 118 -6.93 5.64 -11.76
C LEU A 118 -6.10 6.17 -12.95
N PRO A 119 -6.35 5.75 -14.21
CA PRO A 119 -5.65 6.32 -15.35
C PRO A 119 -5.82 7.84 -15.51
N ASP A 120 -6.94 8.40 -15.06
CA ASP A 120 -7.31 9.81 -15.29
C ASP A 120 -7.18 10.68 -14.02
N LEU A 121 -6.77 10.10 -12.90
CA LEU A 121 -6.72 10.78 -11.60
C LEU A 121 -5.60 11.84 -11.50
N GLY A 122 -4.62 11.81 -12.41
CA GLY A 122 -3.52 12.78 -12.46
C GLY A 122 -2.34 12.50 -11.52
N VAL A 123 -2.41 11.45 -10.68
CA VAL A 123 -1.32 11.06 -9.76
C VAL A 123 -0.07 10.56 -10.49
N ASP A 124 1.08 10.60 -9.81
CA ASP A 124 2.35 10.04 -10.28
C ASP A 124 2.57 8.61 -9.78
N HIS A 125 2.02 8.31 -8.61
CA HIS A 125 2.19 7.02 -7.96
C HIS A 125 0.92 6.56 -7.24
N ILE A 126 0.80 5.24 -7.15
CA ILE A 126 -0.20 4.56 -6.34
C ILE A 126 0.53 3.67 -5.35
N PHE A 127 0.27 3.86 -4.08
CA PHE A 127 0.63 2.94 -3.02
C PHE A 127 -0.60 2.11 -2.67
N THR A 128 -0.43 0.82 -2.49
CA THR A 128 -1.50 -0.01 -1.94
C THR A 128 -0.97 -0.92 -0.84
N THR A 129 -1.76 -1.01 0.22
CA THR A 129 -1.58 -2.02 1.27
C THR A 129 -2.34 -3.31 0.96
N ASN A 130 -3.10 -3.32 -0.14
CA ASN A 130 -3.85 -4.48 -0.58
C ASN A 130 -2.94 -5.45 -1.34
N TYR A 131 -3.25 -6.74 -1.22
CA TYR A 131 -2.50 -7.80 -1.88
C TYR A 131 -3.02 -8.13 -3.28
N SER A 132 -4.22 -7.67 -3.64
CA SER A 132 -4.85 -7.91 -4.94
C SER A 132 -4.19 -7.07 -6.04
N TYR A 133 -4.53 -7.34 -7.31
CA TYR A 133 -4.07 -6.56 -8.46
C TYR A 133 -5.10 -5.57 -9.00
N CYS A 134 -6.06 -5.14 -8.17
CA CYS A 134 -7.09 -4.19 -8.56
C CYS A 134 -6.53 -2.88 -9.14
N PRO A 135 -5.46 -2.27 -8.57
CA PRO A 135 -4.82 -1.10 -9.20
C PRO A 135 -4.35 -1.37 -10.63
N GLU A 136 -3.64 -2.48 -10.85
CA GLU A 136 -3.11 -2.85 -12.16
C GLU A 136 -4.21 -3.13 -13.18
N GLU A 137 -5.29 -3.78 -12.74
CA GLU A 137 -6.47 -4.05 -13.55
C GLU A 137 -7.21 -2.77 -13.94
N GLY A 138 -7.17 -1.74 -13.09
CA GLY A 138 -7.67 -0.39 -13.43
C GLY A 138 -6.96 0.24 -14.63
N TYR A 139 -5.66 0.00 -14.79
CA TYR A 139 -4.89 0.45 -15.96
C TYR A 139 -4.97 -0.52 -17.15
N TYR A 140 -5.10 -1.82 -16.88
CA TYR A 140 -5.02 -2.85 -17.89
C TYR A 140 -6.13 -3.89 -17.71
N PRO A 141 -7.40 -3.52 -17.99
CA PRO A 141 -8.55 -4.35 -17.67
C PRO A 141 -8.56 -5.69 -18.42
N HIS A 142 -7.79 -5.84 -19.49
CA HIS A 142 -7.69 -7.08 -20.26
C HIS A 142 -6.47 -7.95 -19.92
N LYS A 143 -5.71 -7.60 -18.87
CA LYS A 143 -4.52 -8.35 -18.45
C LYS A 143 -4.82 -9.12 -17.16
N GLU A 144 -4.29 -10.33 -17.06
CA GLU A 144 -4.39 -11.19 -15.88
C GLU A 144 -3.11 -11.05 -15.07
N PHE A 145 -3.10 -10.14 -14.10
CA PHE A 145 -1.91 -9.86 -13.31
C PHE A 145 -1.55 -11.01 -12.35
N GLU A 146 -2.38 -12.02 -12.21
CA GLU A 146 -2.08 -13.24 -11.47
C GLU A 146 -1.07 -14.15 -12.21
N LYS A 147 -0.86 -13.89 -13.51
CA LYS A 147 0.15 -14.60 -14.31
C LYS A 147 1.49 -13.89 -14.23
N ASN A 148 2.52 -14.58 -13.74
CA ASN A 148 3.90 -14.07 -13.70
C ASN A 148 4.41 -13.58 -15.08
N SER A 149 3.99 -14.23 -16.17
CA SER A 149 4.34 -13.82 -17.53
C SER A 149 3.76 -12.45 -17.93
N VAL A 150 2.63 -12.07 -17.34
CA VAL A 150 2.02 -10.74 -17.49
C VAL A 150 2.78 -9.74 -16.62
N ARG A 151 2.91 -10.02 -15.32
CA ARG A 151 3.60 -9.15 -14.35
C ARG A 151 4.99 -8.72 -14.79
N LYS A 152 5.78 -9.66 -15.34
CA LYS A 152 7.14 -9.38 -15.83
C LYS A 152 7.20 -8.29 -16.91
N LYS A 153 6.12 -8.07 -17.67
CA LYS A 153 6.07 -7.06 -18.75
C LYS A 153 5.91 -5.64 -18.21
N PHE A 154 5.24 -5.50 -17.06
CA PHE A 154 4.92 -4.21 -16.45
C PHE A 154 5.81 -3.87 -15.24
N ARG A 155 6.58 -4.85 -14.76
CA ARG A 155 7.41 -4.69 -13.57
C ARG A 155 8.59 -3.75 -13.83
N PHE A 156 8.82 -2.83 -12.91
CA PHE A 156 10.06 -2.07 -12.81
C PHE A 156 10.88 -2.50 -11.59
N ASN A 157 12.20 -2.25 -11.64
CA ASN A 157 13.09 -2.47 -10.50
C ASN A 157 14.16 -1.37 -10.47
N LEU A 158 14.06 -0.49 -9.48
CA LEU A 158 14.94 0.66 -9.27
C LEU A 158 16.01 0.41 -8.20
N ASN A 159 16.18 -0.84 -7.78
CA ASN A 159 17.12 -1.19 -6.72
C ASN A 159 18.54 -0.69 -7.09
N PRO A 160 19.16 0.15 -6.25
CA PRO A 160 20.50 0.68 -6.52
C PRO A 160 21.58 -0.41 -6.45
N GLN A 161 21.37 -1.46 -5.66
CA GLN A 161 22.27 -2.60 -5.60
C GLN A 161 22.17 -3.42 -6.89
N LYS A 162 23.33 -3.84 -7.40
CA LYS A 162 23.41 -4.66 -8.62
C LYS A 162 23.66 -6.13 -8.30
N ASP A 163 23.13 -7.02 -9.12
CA ASP A 163 23.47 -8.45 -9.10
C ASP A 163 24.84 -8.69 -9.77
N LYS A 164 25.29 -9.96 -9.78
CA LYS A 164 26.56 -10.36 -10.41
C LYS A 164 26.64 -10.04 -11.91
N LYS A 165 25.50 -9.74 -12.56
CA LYS A 165 25.38 -9.38 -13.98
C LYS A 165 25.16 -7.88 -14.20
N GLY A 166 25.34 -7.05 -13.17
CA GLY A 166 25.16 -5.60 -13.26
C GLY A 166 23.70 -5.11 -13.30
N ARG A 167 22.72 -6.00 -13.11
CA ARG A 167 21.29 -5.66 -13.15
C ARG A 167 20.78 -5.27 -11.76
N PRO A 168 19.76 -4.40 -11.63
CA PRO A 168 19.13 -4.14 -10.34
C PRO A 168 18.77 -5.44 -9.60
N ARG A 169 19.19 -5.56 -8.34
CA ARG A 169 18.95 -6.74 -7.50
C ARG A 169 17.45 -6.92 -7.30
N LEU A 170 16.96 -8.14 -7.51
CA LEU A 170 15.56 -8.46 -7.32
C LEU A 170 15.17 -8.43 -5.83
N GLU A 171 14.01 -7.87 -5.55
CA GLU A 171 13.43 -7.84 -4.21
C GLU A 171 12.33 -8.90 -4.06
N GLY A 172 12.70 -10.06 -3.51
CA GLY A 172 11.72 -11.10 -3.17
C GLY A 172 10.91 -10.79 -1.90
N ARG A 173 11.34 -9.80 -1.10
CA ARG A 173 10.73 -9.41 0.19
C ARG A 173 10.72 -7.88 0.32
N PHE A 174 9.68 -7.32 0.96
CA PHE A 174 9.54 -5.90 1.33
C PHE A 174 9.53 -4.85 0.20
N ARG A 175 9.90 -5.22 -1.04
CA ARG A 175 9.69 -4.48 -2.30
C ARG A 175 9.75 -2.95 -2.21
N LEU A 176 10.86 -2.42 -1.68
CA LEU A 176 10.99 -0.98 -1.49
C LEU A 176 11.24 -0.25 -2.81
N HIS A 177 11.85 -0.92 -3.78
CA HIS A 177 12.38 -0.36 -5.02
C HIS A 177 11.72 -0.93 -6.28
N SER A 178 10.67 -1.72 -6.15
CA SER A 178 10.05 -2.40 -7.28
C SER A 178 8.52 -2.36 -7.21
N GLY A 179 7.90 -2.39 -8.38
CA GLY A 179 6.46 -2.26 -8.55
C GLY A 179 6.07 -2.45 -10.01
N TYR A 180 4.91 -1.93 -10.39
CA TYR A 180 4.36 -2.02 -11.75
C TYR A 180 4.15 -0.65 -12.37
N ILE A 181 4.19 -0.59 -13.70
CA ILE A 181 3.88 0.63 -14.43
C ILE A 181 2.44 0.59 -14.92
N GLY A 182 1.63 1.53 -14.43
CA GLY A 182 0.40 1.97 -15.09
C GLY A 182 0.74 3.03 -16.15
N VAL A 183 -0.08 3.10 -17.20
CA VAL A 183 0.02 4.16 -18.21
C VAL A 183 -1.36 4.79 -18.32
N ASN A 184 -1.44 6.12 -18.21
CA ASN A 184 -2.72 6.82 -18.31
C ASN A 184 -3.41 6.58 -19.67
N ASN A 185 -4.71 6.89 -19.75
CA ASN A 185 -5.52 6.61 -20.94
C ASN A 185 -4.98 7.31 -22.21
N GLU A 186 -4.34 8.47 -22.06
CA GLU A 186 -3.71 9.21 -23.15
C GLU A 186 -2.35 8.65 -23.59
N ASN A 187 -1.81 7.64 -22.90
CA ASN A 187 -0.46 7.10 -23.09
C ASN A 187 0.68 8.14 -22.95
N THR A 188 0.43 9.21 -22.21
CA THR A 188 1.35 10.34 -22.02
C THR A 188 2.16 10.26 -20.73
N LYS A 189 1.62 9.63 -19.68
CA LYS A 189 2.22 9.59 -18.34
C LYS A 189 2.31 8.16 -17.80
N LYS A 190 3.48 7.82 -17.26
CA LYS A 190 3.70 6.57 -16.52
C LYS A 190 3.41 6.80 -15.05
N VAL A 191 2.68 5.87 -14.44
CA VAL A 191 2.36 5.85 -13.01
C VAL A 191 3.07 4.67 -12.36
N GLY A 192 3.76 4.91 -11.24
CA GLY A 192 4.35 3.83 -10.46
C GLY A 192 3.36 3.24 -9.46
N ILE A 193 3.05 1.95 -9.58
CA ILE A 193 2.16 1.21 -8.67
C ILE A 193 3.04 0.39 -7.71
N TRP A 194 2.87 0.59 -6.41
CA TRP A 194 3.70 0.05 -5.35
C TRP A 194 2.85 -0.72 -4.33
N HIS A 195 3.06 -2.03 -4.26
CA HIS A 195 2.51 -2.87 -3.20
C HIS A 195 3.37 -2.76 -1.94
N ILE A 196 3.12 -1.73 -1.14
CA ILE A 196 3.98 -1.40 0.01
C ILE A 196 3.91 -2.47 1.11
N HIS A 197 2.82 -3.24 1.16
CA HIS A 197 2.64 -4.39 2.06
C HIS A 197 2.75 -5.75 1.37
N GLY A 198 3.16 -5.80 0.10
CA GLY A 198 3.30 -7.04 -0.67
C GLY A 198 2.09 -7.40 -1.53
N GLU A 199 2.19 -8.52 -2.25
CA GLU A 199 1.17 -8.98 -3.22
C GLU A 199 0.84 -10.45 -3.03
N CYS A 200 -0.37 -10.85 -3.45
CA CYS A 200 -0.91 -12.19 -3.23
C CYS A 200 -0.07 -13.30 -3.89
N ASP A 201 0.43 -13.08 -5.09
CA ASP A 201 1.28 -14.05 -5.81
C ASP A 201 2.77 -13.95 -5.46
N ALA A 202 3.13 -13.17 -4.43
CA ALA A 202 4.44 -13.23 -3.82
C ALA A 202 4.32 -13.25 -2.29
N PRO A 203 3.93 -14.39 -1.70
CA PRO A 203 3.69 -14.55 -0.27
C PRO A 203 4.87 -14.11 0.60
N THR A 204 6.11 -14.28 0.13
CA THR A 204 7.32 -13.84 0.83
C THR A 204 7.43 -12.32 1.00
N SER A 205 6.66 -11.55 0.22
CA SER A 205 6.60 -10.10 0.29
C SER A 205 5.50 -9.56 1.22
N VAL A 206 4.55 -10.41 1.62
CA VAL A 206 3.42 -10.05 2.47
C VAL A 206 3.91 -9.59 3.85
N ILE A 207 3.38 -8.46 4.29
CA ILE A 207 3.67 -7.87 5.60
C ILE A 207 2.55 -8.22 6.56
N LEU A 208 2.77 -9.26 7.36
CA LEU A 208 1.88 -9.76 8.41
C LEU A 208 2.71 -10.26 9.59
N GLY A 209 2.32 -9.91 10.82
CA GLY A 209 3.07 -10.22 12.04
C GLY A 209 4.18 -9.21 12.36
N HIS A 210 4.56 -9.11 13.64
CA HIS A 210 5.53 -8.11 14.11
C HIS A 210 6.91 -8.27 13.51
N ASP A 211 7.38 -9.51 13.30
CA ASP A 211 8.69 -9.74 12.66
C ASP A 211 8.75 -9.08 11.28
N LYS A 212 7.68 -9.19 10.48
CA LYS A 212 7.62 -8.56 9.15
C LYS A 212 7.60 -7.04 9.27
N TYR A 213 6.75 -6.48 10.13
CA TYR A 213 6.70 -5.03 10.35
C TYR A 213 8.05 -4.47 10.85
N GLY A 214 8.69 -5.13 11.82
CA GLY A 214 9.99 -4.72 12.35
C GLY A 214 11.11 -4.78 11.30
N ARG A 215 11.14 -5.84 10.48
CA ARG A 215 12.10 -5.95 9.37
C ARG A 215 11.83 -4.93 8.26
N LEU A 216 10.56 -4.64 7.96
CA LEU A 216 10.18 -3.61 7.00
C LEU A 216 10.65 -2.24 7.48
N LEU A 217 10.31 -1.87 8.72
CA LEU A 217 10.68 -0.59 9.32
C LEU A 217 12.19 -0.37 9.32
N LYS A 218 12.99 -1.39 9.68
CA LYS A 218 14.46 -1.32 9.59
C LYS A 218 14.95 -0.92 8.20
N ARG A 219 14.32 -1.44 7.14
CA ARG A 219 14.72 -1.13 5.76
C ARG A 219 14.24 0.24 5.32
N ILE A 220 13.03 0.64 5.72
CA ILE A 220 12.50 1.99 5.51
C ILE A 220 13.46 3.02 6.12
N ILE A 221 13.85 2.82 7.38
CA ILE A 221 14.83 3.69 8.07
C ILE A 221 16.11 3.80 7.24
N SER A 222 16.69 2.67 6.82
CA SER A 222 17.92 2.65 6.03
C SER A 222 17.82 3.39 4.69
N VAL A 223 16.64 3.41 4.06
CA VAL A 223 16.39 4.12 2.80
C VAL A 223 16.23 5.62 3.04
N CYS A 224 15.61 6.00 4.15
CA CYS A 224 15.32 7.40 4.50
C CYS A 224 16.49 8.12 5.20
N ASP A 225 17.58 7.41 5.52
CA ASP A 225 18.72 7.91 6.30
C ASP A 225 19.79 8.62 5.43
N ASN A 226 19.40 9.68 4.70
CA ASN A 226 20.34 10.44 3.86
C ASN A 226 20.05 11.95 3.77
N GLU A 227 19.88 12.60 4.92
CA GLU A 227 19.57 14.04 5.01
C GLU A 227 20.61 14.95 4.34
N ILE A 228 21.90 14.60 4.42
CA ILE A 228 23.00 15.37 3.81
C ILE A 228 22.86 15.41 2.28
N GLN A 229 22.42 14.31 1.66
CA GLN A 229 22.19 14.27 0.22
C GLN A 229 21.05 15.19 -0.18
N TYR A 230 19.92 15.15 0.53
CA TYR A 230 18.74 15.97 0.22
C TYR A 230 19.04 17.47 0.33
N LYS A 231 19.80 17.88 1.36
CA LYS A 231 20.30 19.26 1.50
C LYS A 231 21.05 19.74 0.24
N LYS A 232 21.95 18.91 -0.29
CA LYS A 232 22.77 19.24 -1.47
C LYS A 232 21.92 19.34 -2.74
N ILE A 233 20.89 18.52 -2.88
CA ILE A 233 20.02 18.51 -4.06
C ILE A 233 19.17 19.78 -4.11
N ILE A 234 18.55 20.15 -2.98
CA ILE A 234 17.72 21.37 -2.90
C ILE A 234 18.53 22.62 -3.18
N GLY A 235 19.77 22.71 -2.68
CA GLY A 235 20.63 23.84 -2.92
C GLY A 235 21.10 24.02 -4.37
N LYS A 236 20.89 23.03 -5.26
CA LYS A 236 21.38 23.06 -6.65
C LYS A 236 20.27 23.06 -7.69
N HIS A 237 19.38 22.07 -7.66
CA HIS A 237 18.44 21.82 -8.76
C HIS A 237 17.01 21.46 -8.33
N ASN A 238 16.76 21.17 -7.03
CA ASN A 238 15.46 20.77 -6.45
C ASN A 238 14.80 19.52 -7.06
N THR A 239 15.37 18.91 -8.10
CA THR A 239 14.91 17.68 -8.74
C THR A 239 15.65 16.46 -8.21
N TYR A 240 14.94 15.35 -8.01
CA TYR A 240 15.52 14.11 -7.51
C TYR A 240 14.96 12.89 -8.25
N LYS A 241 15.85 11.92 -8.54
CA LYS A 241 15.48 10.63 -9.12
C LYS A 241 15.15 9.66 -7.99
N PHE A 242 13.86 9.54 -7.69
CA PHE A 242 13.33 8.66 -6.66
C PHE A 242 13.50 7.20 -7.07
N ARG A 243 13.92 6.35 -6.12
CA ARG A 243 14.17 4.93 -6.35
C ARG A 243 13.37 4.02 -5.43
N SER A 244 12.59 4.59 -4.51
CA SER A 244 11.86 3.81 -3.53
C SER A 244 10.57 4.48 -3.10
N TRP A 245 9.58 3.67 -2.71
CA TRP A 245 8.33 4.19 -2.18
C TRP A 245 8.49 4.94 -0.85
N PRO A 246 9.43 4.59 0.07
CA PRO A 246 9.63 5.39 1.28
C PRO A 246 10.16 6.79 1.00
N GLU A 247 11.08 6.96 0.05
CA GLU A 247 11.52 8.29 -0.38
C GLU A 247 10.34 9.07 -0.97
N LEU A 248 9.56 8.44 -1.86
CA LEU A 248 8.37 9.06 -2.43
C LEU A 248 7.39 9.51 -1.34
N PHE A 249 7.15 8.69 -0.31
CA PHE A 249 6.30 9.04 0.83
C PHE A 249 6.82 10.31 1.56
N LEU A 250 8.13 10.37 1.82
CA LEU A 250 8.71 11.51 2.55
C LEU A 250 8.53 12.84 1.80
N PHE A 251 8.64 12.86 0.48
CA PHE A 251 8.64 14.12 -0.29
C PHE A 251 7.32 14.44 -0.99
N GLY A 252 6.48 13.45 -1.30
CA GLY A 252 5.24 13.64 -2.06
C GLY A 252 4.08 14.21 -1.25
N ASP A 253 3.06 14.66 -1.97
CA ASP A 253 1.70 14.83 -1.42
C ASP A 253 1.00 13.47 -1.46
N ILE A 254 0.42 13.05 -0.33
CA ILE A 254 -0.18 11.73 -0.16
C ILE A 254 -1.66 11.87 0.10
N TYR A 255 -2.48 11.21 -0.71
CA TYR A 255 -3.92 11.13 -0.59
C TYR A 255 -4.31 9.74 -0.14
N VAL A 256 -4.76 9.60 1.11
CA VAL A 256 -5.07 8.30 1.71
C VAL A 256 -6.56 8.04 1.65
N VAL A 257 -6.95 6.94 0.97
CA VAL A 257 -8.34 6.56 0.75
C VAL A 257 -8.56 5.09 1.09
N GLY A 258 -9.59 4.80 1.89
CA GLY A 258 -9.99 3.44 2.26
C GLY A 258 -8.97 2.68 3.10
N PHE A 259 -8.00 3.36 3.70
CA PHE A 259 -7.04 2.77 4.63
C PHE A 259 -7.39 3.13 6.07
N GLY A 260 -7.34 2.16 6.98
CA GLY A 260 -7.82 2.34 8.35
C GLY A 260 -6.85 3.07 9.30
N PHE A 261 -5.55 3.06 9.00
CA PHE A 261 -4.50 3.51 9.94
C PHE A 261 -4.66 2.90 11.34
N ALA A 262 -4.67 1.56 11.42
CA ALA A 262 -4.62 0.89 12.72
C ALA A 262 -3.31 1.22 13.44
N GLU A 263 -3.30 1.20 14.77
CA GLU A 263 -2.15 1.55 15.61
C GLU A 263 -0.93 0.67 15.32
N CYS A 264 -1.15 -0.53 14.79
CA CYS A 264 -0.11 -1.49 14.43
C CYS A 264 0.59 -1.22 13.10
N GLU A 265 0.14 -0.23 12.32
CA GLU A 265 0.75 0.16 11.04
C GLU A 265 2.04 0.99 11.25
N PHE A 266 2.97 0.42 12.02
CA PHE A 266 4.14 1.11 12.59
C PHE A 266 5.05 1.71 11.53
N ASP A 267 5.15 1.07 10.36
CA ASP A 267 5.90 1.56 9.21
C ASP A 267 5.36 2.90 8.71
N LEU A 268 4.04 3.01 8.55
CA LEU A 268 3.38 4.24 8.10
C LEU A 268 3.33 5.30 9.20
N TRP A 269 3.07 4.94 10.46
CA TRP A 269 3.15 5.87 11.58
C TRP A 269 4.55 6.47 11.74
N TRP A 270 5.59 5.64 11.61
CA TRP A 270 6.97 6.12 11.62
C TRP A 270 7.25 7.07 10.47
N LEU A 271 6.79 6.73 9.25
CA LEU A 271 6.95 7.57 8.06
C LEU A 271 6.25 8.92 8.20
N LEU A 272 5.04 8.97 8.76
CA LEU A 272 4.35 10.22 9.06
C LEU A 272 5.18 11.12 9.98
N ARG A 273 5.72 10.55 11.07
CA ARG A 273 6.60 11.31 11.98
C ARG A 273 7.89 11.74 11.30
N ARG A 274 8.50 10.87 10.49
CA ARG A 274 9.75 11.17 9.78
C ARG A 274 9.55 12.27 8.74
N LYS A 275 8.42 12.25 8.03
CA LYS A 275 8.00 13.29 7.07
C LYS A 275 7.82 14.63 7.76
N GLN A 276 7.11 14.67 8.89
CA GLN A 276 6.94 15.90 9.67
C GLN A 276 8.27 16.52 10.14
N ARG A 277 9.29 15.69 10.34
CA ARG A 277 10.65 16.10 10.72
C ARG A 277 11.58 16.38 9.54
N GLU A 278 11.12 16.18 8.30
CA GLU A 278 11.91 16.38 7.09
C GLU A 278 11.93 17.86 6.69
N ILE A 279 12.96 18.60 7.11
CA ILE A 279 13.09 20.03 6.81
C ILE A 279 13.27 20.33 5.31
N TYR A 280 13.62 19.29 4.53
CA TYR A 280 13.83 19.36 3.10
C TYR A 280 12.58 18.98 2.29
N ALA A 281 11.48 18.61 2.93
CA ALA A 281 10.22 18.29 2.28
C ALA A 281 9.12 19.25 2.73
N ASP A 282 8.17 19.52 1.85
CA ASP A 282 6.96 20.29 2.16
C ASP A 282 5.68 19.58 1.69
N GLY A 283 5.81 18.30 1.31
CA GLY A 283 4.71 17.42 0.95
C GLY A 283 3.70 17.25 2.09
N LYS A 284 2.43 17.12 1.76
CA LYS A 284 1.33 17.00 2.72
C LYS A 284 0.72 15.60 2.72
N VAL A 285 -0.05 15.29 3.76
CA VAL A 285 -0.83 14.05 3.83
C VAL A 285 -2.28 14.42 4.08
N TYR A 286 -3.15 13.90 3.23
CA TYR A 286 -4.59 14.08 3.28
C TYR A 286 -5.23 12.72 3.57
N PHE A 287 -6.02 12.66 4.63
CA PHE A 287 -6.69 11.43 5.04
C PHE A 287 -8.20 11.56 4.86
N TYR A 288 -8.76 10.86 3.88
CA TYR A 288 -10.20 10.85 3.63
C TYR A 288 -10.87 9.89 4.60
N GLU A 289 -11.50 10.45 5.63
CA GLU A 289 -12.17 9.70 6.68
C GLU A 289 -13.67 9.63 6.42
N HIS A 290 -14.20 8.40 6.44
CA HIS A 290 -15.64 8.17 6.32
C HIS A 290 -16.30 8.20 7.69
N ASP A 291 -15.65 7.68 8.73
CA ASP A 291 -16.25 7.57 10.06
C ASP A 291 -16.26 8.90 10.82
N ILE A 292 -17.45 9.33 11.25
CA ILE A 292 -17.67 10.57 12.01
C ILE A 292 -18.32 10.32 13.38
N ARG A 293 -18.47 9.07 13.82
CA ARG A 293 -19.22 8.74 15.05
C ARG A 293 -18.52 9.22 16.31
N ASP A 294 -17.19 9.09 16.35
CA ASP A 294 -16.37 9.39 17.53
C ASP A 294 -15.30 10.46 17.21
N VAL A 295 -15.69 11.67 16.80
CA VAL A 295 -14.74 12.73 16.39
C VAL A 295 -14.47 13.75 17.52
N PRO A 296 -13.20 13.98 17.92
CA PRO A 296 -11.99 13.33 17.44
C PRO A 296 -11.73 11.99 18.14
N SER A 297 -11.46 10.94 17.36
CA SER A 297 -11.02 9.65 17.92
C SER A 297 -9.53 9.69 18.24
N ALA A 298 -9.03 8.77 19.07
CA ALA A 298 -7.59 8.67 19.36
C ALA A 298 -6.75 8.57 18.08
N LYS A 299 -7.22 7.81 17.08
CA LYS A 299 -6.63 7.74 15.73
C LYS A 299 -6.56 9.12 15.06
N GLN A 300 -7.65 9.88 15.04
CA GLN A 300 -7.70 11.20 14.41
C GLN A 300 -6.84 12.22 15.14
N MET A 301 -6.79 12.16 16.47
CA MET A 301 -5.87 12.98 17.28
C MET A 301 -4.42 12.65 16.93
N LEU A 302 -4.09 11.36 16.77
CA LEU A 302 -2.75 10.92 16.40
C LEU A 302 -2.38 11.36 14.97
N LEU A 303 -3.26 11.15 13.99
CA LEU A 303 -3.08 11.65 12.61
C LEU A 303 -2.82 13.17 12.60
N THR A 304 -3.65 13.94 13.31
CA THR A 304 -3.52 15.40 13.43
C THR A 304 -2.18 15.79 14.08
N ALA A 305 -1.76 15.08 15.14
CA ALA A 305 -0.46 15.32 15.78
C ALA A 305 0.73 15.05 14.83
N HIS A 306 0.54 14.18 13.84
CA HIS A 306 1.50 13.93 12.76
C HIS A 306 1.39 14.90 11.57
N GLY A 307 0.54 15.92 11.65
CA GLY A 307 0.36 16.92 10.60
C GLY A 307 -0.47 16.44 9.41
N VAL A 308 -1.26 15.39 9.58
CA VAL A 308 -2.20 14.90 8.56
C VAL A 308 -3.45 15.79 8.54
N GLU A 309 -3.87 16.19 7.34
CA GLU A 309 -5.11 16.92 7.12
C GLU A 309 -6.25 15.93 6.89
N ILE A 310 -7.19 15.87 7.84
CA ILE A 310 -8.35 14.99 7.73
C ILE A 310 -9.39 15.65 6.82
N LYS A 311 -9.84 14.91 5.81
CA LYS A 311 -10.84 15.31 4.83
C LYS A 311 -12.12 14.53 5.05
N TYR A 312 -13.22 15.26 5.16
CA TYR A 312 -14.58 14.73 5.13
C TYR A 312 -15.27 15.22 3.87
N ASN A 313 -16.35 14.53 3.50
CA ASN A 313 -17.16 14.88 2.35
C ASN A 313 -18.65 14.61 2.66
N GLU A 314 -19.55 14.84 1.70
CA GLU A 314 -21.00 14.81 1.98
C GLU A 314 -21.54 13.41 2.31
N PHE A 315 -20.74 12.37 2.09
CA PHE A 315 -21.06 10.97 2.37
C PHE A 315 -20.38 10.43 3.63
N SER A 316 -19.59 11.25 4.34
CA SER A 316 -19.02 10.86 5.63
C SER A 316 -20.13 10.56 6.64
N GLY A 317 -20.01 9.46 7.39
CA GLY A 317 -20.99 8.97 8.36
C GLY A 317 -22.18 8.22 7.76
N LYS A 318 -22.25 8.06 6.44
CA LYS A 318 -23.32 7.31 5.77
C LYS A 318 -22.83 5.91 5.43
N ASP A 319 -23.08 4.97 6.34
CA ASP A 319 -22.58 3.59 6.30
C ASP A 319 -22.94 2.82 5.02
N ASP A 320 -24.01 3.21 4.33
CA ASP A 320 -24.45 2.62 3.05
C ASP A 320 -23.87 3.34 1.81
N LYS A 321 -23.03 4.36 1.98
CA LYS A 321 -22.54 5.27 0.92
C LYS A 321 -21.02 5.31 0.77
N PHE A 322 -20.33 4.21 1.08
CA PHE A 322 -18.87 4.11 0.89
C PHE A 322 -18.43 4.32 -0.57
N SER A 323 -19.16 3.77 -1.54
CA SER A 323 -18.82 3.94 -2.97
C SER A 323 -18.91 5.41 -3.39
N GLU A 324 -19.98 6.09 -3.03
CA GLU A 324 -20.17 7.53 -3.30
C GLU A 324 -19.13 8.38 -2.57
N PHE A 325 -18.82 8.04 -1.31
CA PHE A 325 -17.74 8.67 -0.54
C PHE A 325 -16.40 8.59 -1.28
N TYR A 326 -16.01 7.40 -1.75
CA TYR A 326 -14.73 7.23 -2.44
C TYR A 326 -14.69 7.90 -3.81
N LYS A 327 -15.81 7.92 -4.55
CA LYS A 327 -15.92 8.67 -5.81
C LYS A 327 -15.67 10.16 -5.59
N GLN A 328 -16.33 10.77 -4.60
CA GLN A 328 -16.13 12.18 -4.29
C GLN A 328 -14.71 12.49 -3.78
N ALA A 329 -14.10 11.56 -3.03
CA ALA A 329 -12.68 11.67 -2.67
C ALA A 329 -11.78 11.69 -3.93
N PHE A 330 -12.04 10.83 -4.91
CA PHE A 330 -11.25 10.79 -6.15
C PHE A 330 -11.44 12.06 -6.99
N GLU A 331 -12.64 12.64 -7.04
CA GLU A 331 -12.89 13.93 -7.69
C GLU A 331 -12.09 15.07 -7.04
N ASP A 332 -12.03 15.11 -5.71
CA ASP A 332 -11.22 16.09 -4.98
C ASP A 332 -9.73 15.91 -5.26
N ILE A 333 -9.23 14.67 -5.22
CA ILE A 333 -7.84 14.34 -5.54
C ILE A 333 -7.49 14.75 -6.97
N GLN A 334 -8.36 14.50 -7.95
CA GLN A 334 -8.14 14.92 -9.34
C GLN A 334 -7.97 16.45 -9.45
N LYS A 335 -8.76 17.23 -8.71
CA LYS A 335 -8.62 18.70 -8.66
C LYS A 335 -7.31 19.12 -8.02
N MET A 336 -6.94 18.51 -6.90
CA MET A 336 -5.71 18.84 -6.16
C MET A 336 -4.45 18.51 -6.97
N THR A 337 -4.41 17.34 -7.61
CA THR A 337 -3.27 16.93 -8.44
C THR A 337 -3.10 17.86 -9.65
N ALA A 338 -4.18 18.35 -10.26
CA ALA A 338 -4.12 19.31 -11.37
C ALA A 338 -3.48 20.66 -10.96
N VAL A 339 -3.62 21.06 -9.70
CA VAL A 339 -3.02 22.30 -9.15
C VAL A 339 -1.54 22.10 -8.81
N ASN A 340 -1.19 20.94 -8.24
CA ASN A 340 0.14 20.65 -7.71
C ASN A 340 1.13 20.10 -8.74
N SER A 341 0.63 19.46 -9.81
CA SER A 341 1.45 18.84 -10.86
C SER A 341 2.06 19.84 -11.86
N LYS A 342 1.70 21.13 -11.79
CA LYS A 342 2.13 22.18 -12.73
C LYS A 342 3.31 23.00 -12.26
#